data_AF-A0A482Z7U4-F1
#
_entry.id   AF-A0A482Z7U4-F1
#
_cell.length_a   1.000
_cell.length_b   1.000
_cell.length_c   1.000
_cell.angle_alpha   90.00
_cell.angle_beta   90.00
_cell.angle_gamma   90.00
#
_symmetry.space_group_name_H-M   'P 1'
#
loop_
_entity.id
_entity.type
_entity.pdbx_description
1 polymer ?
#
loop_
_entity_poly.entity_id
_entity_poly.type
_entity_poly.pdbx_seq_one_letter_code
_entity_poly.pdbx_strand_id
1 'polypeptide(L)'
;MKNTLNTLNTLNTLNTLNTLNTLNTLNTLNTLNKLTKLLSVAIFSVSLNAFSVVLGPLITISTNHVSATAGIAITPITISNRGDSISHYSIYPAIRNGLSFNKKTGDISGVPIVASDPVIYTVTATGRRGHDTATVVITVGVGTTNLALGKPATESSTYPYSIPVAASYAVDGNTNGEFLNSS
;
A
#
# COMPACT_ATOMS: atom_id res chain seq x y z
N MET A 1 67.27 -60.48 31.50
CA MET A 1 65.82 -60.56 31.80
C MET A 1 65.22 -59.24 32.28
N LYS A 2 65.77 -58.51 33.27
CA LYS A 2 65.19 -57.23 33.76
C LYS A 2 65.05 -56.10 32.71
N ASN A 3 66.03 -55.93 31.80
CA ASN A 3 66.00 -54.84 30.81
C ASN A 3 64.87 -55.03 29.77
N THR A 4 64.69 -56.25 29.26
CA THR A 4 63.64 -56.61 28.29
C THR A 4 62.23 -56.43 28.86
N LEU A 5 62.01 -56.77 30.13
CA LEU A 5 60.72 -56.60 30.80
C LEU A 5 60.38 -55.11 30.99
N ASN A 6 61.37 -54.28 31.30
CA ASN A 6 61.18 -52.82 31.39
C ASN A 6 60.82 -52.22 30.02
N THR A 7 61.47 -52.64 28.93
CA THR A 7 61.14 -52.19 27.57
C THR A 7 59.71 -52.57 27.17
N LEU A 8 59.26 -53.78 27.48
CA LEU A 8 57.91 -54.25 27.18
C LEU A 8 56.83 -53.46 27.96
N ASN A 9 57.08 -53.18 29.23
CA ASN A 9 56.18 -52.35 30.05
C ASN A 9 56.06 -50.91 29.52
N THR A 10 57.18 -50.32 29.09
CA THR A 10 57.19 -48.99 28.45
C THR A 10 56.39 -48.99 27.14
N LEU A 11 56.54 -50.02 26.30
CA LEU A 11 55.80 -50.14 25.05
C LEU A 11 54.29 -50.31 25.27
N ASN A 12 53.88 -51.11 26.26
CA ASN A 12 52.48 -51.27 26.64
C ASN A 12 51.87 -49.96 27.16
N THR A 13 52.64 -49.19 27.93
CA THR A 13 52.23 -47.87 28.43
C THR A 13 52.03 -46.90 27.27
N LEU A 14 52.95 -46.89 26.30
CA LEU A 14 52.86 -46.03 25.12
C LEU A 14 51.67 -46.39 24.22
N ASN A 15 51.41 -47.69 24.01
CA ASN A 15 50.25 -48.16 23.27
C ASN A 15 48.94 -47.71 23.95
N THR A 16 48.86 -47.85 25.27
CA THR A 16 47.69 -47.41 26.06
C THR A 16 47.46 -45.91 25.92
N LEU A 17 48.53 -45.10 25.98
CA LEU A 17 48.45 -43.65 25.82
C LEU A 17 48.01 -43.25 24.40
N ASN A 18 48.52 -43.94 23.38
CA ASN A 18 48.09 -43.71 22.00
C ASN A 18 46.60 -44.03 21.80
N THR A 19 46.12 -45.14 22.36
CA THR A 19 44.69 -45.49 22.32
C THR A 19 43.83 -44.43 23.01
N LEU A 20 44.26 -43.91 24.17
CA LEU A 20 43.54 -42.87 24.90
C LEU A 20 43.49 -41.54 24.12
N ASN A 21 44.59 -41.16 23.47
CA ASN A 21 44.65 -39.97 22.62
C ASN A 21 43.69 -40.08 21.42
N THR A 22 43.63 -41.25 20.78
CA THR A 22 42.69 -41.51 19.69
C THR A 22 41.24 -41.40 20.16
N LEU A 23 40.92 -41.95 21.34
CA LEU A 23 39.56 -41.88 21.90
C LEU A 23 39.14 -40.44 22.26
N ASN A 24 40.05 -39.65 22.84
CA ASN A 24 39.81 -38.23 23.13
C ASN A 24 39.54 -37.41 21.85
N THR A 25 40.30 -37.71 20.79
CA THR A 25 40.11 -37.07 19.48
C THR A 25 38.74 -37.42 18.90
N LEU A 26 38.31 -38.68 18.99
CA LEU A 26 37.00 -39.12 18.51
C LEU A 26 35.84 -38.49 19.31
N ASN A 27 35.99 -38.38 20.63
CA ASN A 27 35.00 -37.71 21.48
C ASN A 27 34.85 -36.23 21.15
N THR A 28 35.97 -35.56 20.88
CA THR A 28 35.98 -34.16 20.44
C THR A 28 35.26 -34.02 19.10
N LEU A 29 35.54 -34.90 18.13
CA LEU A 29 34.90 -34.88 16.81
C LEU A 29 33.39 -35.15 16.90
N ASN A 30 32.96 -36.09 17.74
CA ASN A 30 31.55 -36.37 17.99
C ASN A 30 30.83 -35.16 18.61
N THR A 31 31.49 -34.48 19.54
CA THR A 31 30.96 -33.25 20.16
C THR A 31 30.85 -32.13 19.14
N LEU A 32 31.86 -31.96 18.28
CA LEU A 32 31.85 -30.98 17.20
C LEU A 32 30.74 -31.27 16.19
N ASN A 33 30.54 -32.53 15.80
CA ASN A 33 29.44 -32.94 14.93
C ASN A 33 28.05 -32.71 15.54
N LYS A 34 27.91 -32.88 16.86
CA LYS A 34 26.66 -32.53 17.56
C LYS A 34 26.45 -31.02 17.55
N LEU A 35 27.50 -30.24 17.81
CA LEU A 35 27.43 -28.78 17.84
C LEU A 35 27.14 -28.19 16.45
N THR A 36 27.72 -28.72 15.38
CA THR A 36 27.41 -28.29 14.00
C THR A 36 25.97 -28.60 13.63
N LYS A 37 25.45 -29.77 13.98
CA LYS A 37 24.03 -30.10 13.81
C LYS A 37 23.12 -29.15 14.61
N LEU A 38 23.49 -28.86 15.86
CA LEU A 38 22.73 -27.93 16.71
C LEU A 38 22.73 -26.52 16.13
N LEU A 39 23.88 -26.07 15.61
CA LEU A 39 24.05 -24.78 14.97
C LEU A 39 23.20 -24.66 13.70
N SER A 40 23.15 -25.70 12.86
CA SER A 40 22.27 -25.73 11.68
C SER A 40 20.79 -25.63 12.05
N VAL A 41 20.34 -26.33 13.09
CA VAL A 41 18.96 -26.25 13.59
C VAL A 41 18.65 -24.86 14.16
N ALA A 42 19.58 -24.29 14.93
CA ALA A 42 19.43 -22.95 15.50
C ALA A 42 19.34 -21.87 14.41
N ILE A 43 20.21 -21.93 13.39
CA ILE A 43 20.18 -21.01 12.25
C ILE A 43 18.84 -21.11 11.50
N PHE A 44 18.33 -22.31 11.24
CA PHE A 44 17.05 -22.51 10.57
C PHE A 44 15.87 -21.95 11.38
N SER A 45 15.93 -22.11 12.71
CA SER A 45 14.89 -21.62 13.63
C SER A 45 14.91 -20.08 13.72
N VAL A 46 16.10 -19.48 13.80
CA VAL A 46 16.27 -18.03 13.84
C VAL A 46 15.90 -17.40 12.49
N SER A 47 16.22 -18.03 11.36
CA SER A 47 15.82 -17.50 10.05
C SER A 47 14.30 -17.51 9.84
N LEU A 48 13.57 -18.45 10.44
CA LEU A 48 12.10 -18.43 10.44
C LEU A 48 11.55 -17.31 11.33
N ASN A 49 12.15 -17.07 12.50
CA ASN A 49 11.70 -16.01 13.42
C ASN A 49 12.03 -14.59 12.93
N ALA A 50 13.05 -14.42 12.08
CA ALA A 50 13.43 -13.13 11.50
C ALA A 50 12.65 -12.77 10.23
N PHE A 51 11.93 -13.74 9.64
CA PHE A 51 11.01 -13.49 8.54
C PHE A 51 9.64 -13.18 9.14
N SER A 52 9.35 -11.91 9.42
CA SER A 52 8.00 -11.46 9.75
C SER A 52 7.06 -11.90 8.64
N VAL A 53 6.37 -13.04 8.82
CA VAL A 53 5.33 -13.46 7.91
C VAL A 53 4.24 -12.42 8.10
N VAL A 54 4.10 -11.48 7.16
CA VAL A 54 3.00 -10.52 7.19
C VAL A 54 1.72 -11.34 7.09
N LEU A 55 1.02 -11.49 8.21
CA LEU A 55 -0.16 -12.34 8.35
C LEU A 55 -1.41 -11.60 7.88
N GLY A 56 -1.37 -11.00 6.71
CA GLY A 56 -2.47 -10.20 6.20
C GLY A 56 -2.16 -9.55 4.86
N PRO A 57 -3.14 -8.82 4.32
CA PRO A 57 -2.90 -7.93 3.19
C PRO A 57 -1.74 -6.98 3.50
N LEU A 58 -1.03 -6.56 2.46
CA LEU A 58 -0.05 -5.47 2.53
C LEU A 58 -0.30 -4.59 1.32
N ILE A 59 -1.06 -3.53 1.53
CA ILE A 59 -1.58 -2.69 0.46
C ILE A 59 -0.80 -1.40 0.31
N THR A 60 -0.65 -0.97 -0.94
CA THR A 60 -0.20 0.38 -1.27
C THR A 60 -1.20 1.05 -2.20
N ILE A 61 -1.30 2.37 -2.09
CA ILE A 61 -2.18 3.19 -2.91
C ILE A 61 -1.34 3.98 -3.92
N SER A 62 -1.84 4.14 -5.15
CA SER A 62 -1.09 4.78 -6.24
C SER A 62 -0.74 6.25 -5.96
N THR A 63 -1.56 6.94 -5.17
CA THR A 63 -1.32 8.30 -4.69
C THR A 63 -2.04 8.53 -3.36
N ASN A 64 -1.44 9.33 -2.48
CA ASN A 64 -2.04 9.73 -1.21
C ASN A 64 -2.77 11.09 -1.30
N HIS A 65 -2.68 11.79 -2.43
CA HIS A 65 -3.38 13.06 -2.66
C HIS A 65 -3.86 13.19 -4.11
N VAL A 66 -5.10 13.65 -4.29
CA VAL A 66 -5.71 13.94 -5.59
C VAL A 66 -6.34 15.32 -5.58
N SER A 67 -5.90 16.16 -6.51
CA SER A 67 -6.55 17.42 -6.85
C SER A 67 -7.40 17.19 -8.09
N ALA A 68 -8.71 17.02 -7.89
CA ALA A 68 -9.66 16.78 -8.96
C ALA A 68 -10.40 18.07 -9.35
N THR A 69 -10.98 18.05 -10.54
CA THR A 69 -11.79 19.16 -11.07
C THR A 69 -13.21 18.67 -11.31
N ALA A 70 -14.21 19.39 -10.80
CA ALA A 70 -15.61 19.06 -11.04
C ALA A 70 -15.90 18.96 -12.56
N GLY A 71 -16.56 17.89 -12.98
CA GLY A 71 -16.87 17.58 -14.37
C GLY A 71 -15.77 16.83 -15.14
N ILE A 72 -14.58 16.63 -14.56
CA ILE A 72 -13.46 15.94 -15.22
C ILE A 72 -13.15 14.62 -14.53
N ALA A 73 -13.09 13.52 -15.29
CA ALA A 73 -12.75 12.21 -14.75
C ALA A 73 -11.39 12.22 -14.04
N ILE A 74 -11.32 11.66 -12.83
CA ILE A 74 -10.03 11.48 -12.15
C ILE A 74 -9.22 10.38 -12.83
N THR A 75 -7.90 10.48 -12.75
CA THR A 75 -7.05 9.29 -12.94
C THR A 75 -7.40 8.28 -11.85
N PRO A 76 -7.74 7.02 -12.19
CA PRO A 76 -8.12 6.03 -11.19
C PRO A 76 -7.03 5.86 -10.12
N ILE A 77 -7.45 5.92 -8.86
CA ILE A 77 -6.58 5.61 -7.72
C ILE A 77 -6.63 4.10 -7.54
N THR A 78 -5.49 3.43 -7.67
CA THR A 78 -5.41 1.97 -7.65
C THR A 78 -4.79 1.45 -6.37
N ILE A 79 -5.18 0.24 -5.98
CA ILE A 79 -4.60 -0.47 -4.85
C ILE A 79 -3.74 -1.64 -5.35
N SER A 80 -2.53 -1.77 -4.81
CA SER A 80 -1.65 -2.91 -5.04
C SER A 80 -1.48 -3.70 -3.76
N ASN A 81 -1.60 -5.03 -3.82
CA ASN A 81 -1.40 -5.90 -2.67
C ASN A 81 -0.13 -6.75 -2.86
N ARG A 82 0.76 -6.72 -1.89
CA ARG A 82 1.98 -7.56 -1.81
C ARG A 82 1.90 -8.61 -0.69
N GLY A 83 0.83 -8.60 0.10
CA GLY A 83 0.60 -9.52 1.20
C GLY A 83 -0.32 -10.68 0.83
N ASP A 84 -0.99 -11.23 1.83
CA ASP A 84 -1.93 -12.34 1.69
C ASP A 84 -3.16 -11.98 0.84
N SER A 85 -3.88 -13.01 0.38
CA SER A 85 -5.12 -12.85 -0.39
C SER A 85 -6.17 -12.01 0.35
N ILE A 86 -6.78 -11.08 -0.37
CA ILE A 86 -7.84 -10.20 0.15
C ILE A 86 -9.21 -10.81 -0.10
N SER A 87 -10.07 -10.79 0.91
CA SER A 87 -11.46 -11.24 0.81
C SER A 87 -12.38 -10.14 0.30
N HIS A 88 -12.20 -8.92 0.80
CA HIS A 88 -12.95 -7.73 0.34
C HIS A 88 -12.21 -6.45 0.70
N TYR A 89 -12.57 -5.37 -0.01
CA TYR A 89 -12.19 -4.02 0.34
C TYR A 89 -13.38 -3.23 0.87
N SER A 90 -13.10 -2.29 1.76
CA SER A 90 -14.06 -1.29 2.25
C SER A 90 -13.43 0.10 2.25
N ILE A 91 -14.26 1.13 2.29
CA ILE A 91 -13.83 2.53 2.29
C ILE A 91 -14.65 3.32 3.30
N TYR A 92 -13.98 4.22 4.03
CA TYR A 92 -14.63 5.17 4.93
C TYR A 92 -13.97 6.56 4.81
N PRO A 93 -14.74 7.66 4.73
CA PRO A 93 -16.19 7.72 4.67
C PRO A 93 -16.76 7.12 3.37
N ALA A 94 -18.07 6.91 3.32
CA ALA A 94 -18.72 6.39 2.13
C ALA A 94 -18.49 7.31 0.93
N ILE A 95 -18.12 6.74 -0.21
CA ILE A 95 -17.78 7.51 -1.41
C ILE A 95 -19.02 8.20 -2.00
N ARG A 96 -18.86 9.47 -2.40
CA ARG A 96 -19.94 10.34 -2.90
C ARG A 96 -19.41 11.26 -4.01
N ASN A 97 -20.24 12.23 -4.42
CA ASN A 97 -19.87 13.28 -5.36
C ASN A 97 -19.50 12.74 -6.75
N GLY A 98 -20.12 11.67 -7.25
CA GLY A 98 -19.82 11.11 -8.57
C GLY A 98 -18.54 10.25 -8.64
N LEU A 99 -17.86 10.05 -7.50
CA LEU A 99 -16.83 9.05 -7.35
C LEU A 99 -17.44 7.69 -6.99
N SER A 100 -16.74 6.63 -7.38
CA SER A 100 -17.13 5.23 -7.19
C SER A 100 -15.97 4.43 -6.62
N PHE A 101 -16.30 3.45 -5.79
CA PHE A 101 -15.34 2.56 -5.14
C PHE A 101 -15.62 1.12 -5.53
N ASN A 102 -14.60 0.45 -6.08
CA ASN A 102 -14.70 -0.95 -6.43
C ASN A 102 -14.37 -1.83 -5.22
N LYS A 103 -15.39 -2.43 -4.58
CA LYS A 103 -15.22 -3.30 -3.39
C LYS A 103 -14.37 -4.56 -3.64
N LYS A 104 -14.15 -4.94 -4.91
CA LYS A 104 -13.35 -6.11 -5.28
C LYS A 104 -11.87 -5.76 -5.47
N THR A 105 -11.56 -4.59 -6.01
CA THR A 105 -10.17 -4.18 -6.30
C THR A 105 -9.62 -3.13 -5.33
N GLY A 106 -10.50 -2.40 -4.64
CA GLY A 106 -10.14 -1.26 -3.80
C GLY A 106 -9.98 0.06 -4.57
N ASP A 107 -10.16 0.03 -5.89
CA ASP A 107 -9.90 1.20 -6.74
C ASP A 107 -10.98 2.27 -6.58
N ILE A 108 -10.56 3.54 -6.68
CA ILE A 108 -11.44 4.70 -6.70
C ILE A 108 -11.38 5.35 -8.08
N SER A 109 -12.54 5.59 -8.69
CA SER A 109 -12.67 6.20 -10.02
C SER A 109 -13.93 7.05 -10.12
N GLY A 110 -14.12 7.76 -11.24
CA GLY A 110 -15.34 8.50 -11.52
C GLY A 110 -15.11 9.94 -11.94
N VAL A 111 -16.21 10.69 -12.04
CA VAL A 111 -16.22 12.11 -12.42
C VAL A 111 -16.85 12.88 -11.28
N PRO A 112 -16.07 13.68 -10.52
CA PRO A 112 -16.62 14.47 -9.45
C PRO A 112 -17.61 15.51 -9.98
N ILE A 113 -18.72 15.75 -9.27
CA ILE A 113 -19.83 16.57 -9.80
C ILE A 113 -19.74 18.02 -9.29
N VAL A 114 -19.44 18.19 -8.00
CA VAL A 114 -19.42 19.49 -7.32
C VAL A 114 -18.09 19.68 -6.62
N ALA A 115 -17.62 20.93 -6.53
CA ALA A 115 -16.46 21.26 -5.73
C ALA A 115 -16.68 20.90 -4.25
N SER A 116 -15.62 20.48 -3.57
CA SER A 116 -15.67 20.09 -2.16
C SER A 116 -14.34 20.30 -1.49
N ASP A 117 -14.40 20.59 -0.20
CA ASP A 117 -13.23 20.58 0.68
C ASP A 117 -12.50 19.22 0.64
N PRO A 118 -11.21 19.18 1.02
CA PRO A 118 -10.45 17.94 1.08
C PRO A 118 -11.14 16.90 1.96
N VAL A 119 -11.39 15.71 1.41
CA VAL A 119 -11.92 14.56 2.15
C VAL A 119 -10.84 13.48 2.24
N ILE A 120 -10.58 13.00 3.45
CA ILE A 120 -9.67 11.89 3.71
C ILE A 120 -10.46 10.58 3.63
N TYR A 121 -10.10 9.72 2.70
CA TYR A 121 -10.64 8.38 2.56
C TYR A 121 -9.63 7.34 3.05
N THR A 122 -10.09 6.41 3.88
CA THR A 122 -9.36 5.24 4.32
C THR A 122 -9.91 4.01 3.62
N VAL A 123 -9.09 3.39 2.78
CA VAL A 123 -9.37 2.10 2.16
C VAL A 123 -8.82 1.00 3.06
N THR A 124 -9.66 0.04 3.42
CA THR A 124 -9.28 -1.11 4.24
C THR A 124 -9.38 -2.38 3.41
N ALA A 125 -8.27 -3.11 3.29
CA ALA A 125 -8.22 -4.45 2.73
C ALA A 125 -8.33 -5.47 3.85
N THR A 126 -9.33 -6.36 3.79
CA THR A 126 -9.51 -7.42 4.79
C THR A 126 -9.21 -8.77 4.17
N GLY A 127 -8.24 -9.48 4.74
CA GLY A 127 -7.91 -10.86 4.40
C GLY A 127 -8.30 -11.83 5.52
N ARG A 128 -7.99 -13.13 5.32
CA ARG A 128 -8.34 -14.18 6.28
C ARG A 128 -7.65 -14.04 7.63
N ARG A 129 -6.41 -13.52 7.64
CA ARG A 129 -5.53 -13.52 8.82
C ARG A 129 -5.26 -12.13 9.38
N GLY A 130 -5.76 -11.07 8.74
CA GLY A 130 -5.51 -9.70 9.11
C GLY A 130 -6.11 -8.71 8.12
N HIS A 131 -5.86 -7.43 8.36
CA HIS A 131 -6.26 -6.33 7.50
C HIS A 131 -5.12 -5.31 7.39
N ASP A 132 -5.16 -4.51 6.33
CA ASP A 132 -4.26 -3.39 6.14
C ASP A 132 -5.03 -2.19 5.55
N THR A 133 -4.50 -0.99 5.76
CA THR A 133 -5.18 0.26 5.41
C THR A 133 -4.29 1.20 4.61
N ALA A 134 -4.87 1.88 3.64
CA ALA A 134 -4.23 2.97 2.90
C ALA A 134 -5.15 4.19 2.87
N THR A 135 -4.57 5.38 2.89
CA THR A 135 -5.32 6.63 2.90
C THR A 135 -5.04 7.48 1.67
N VAL A 136 -6.07 8.15 1.18
CA VAL A 136 -5.97 9.16 0.12
C VAL A 136 -6.81 10.37 0.48
N VAL A 137 -6.26 11.56 0.25
CA VAL A 137 -6.97 12.82 0.35
C VAL A 137 -7.45 13.23 -1.03
N ILE A 138 -8.75 13.50 -1.17
CA ILE A 138 -9.32 13.95 -2.45
C ILE A 138 -9.93 15.33 -2.24
N THR A 139 -9.44 16.29 -3.00
CA THR A 139 -9.95 17.66 -3.05
C THR A 139 -10.58 17.89 -4.41
N VAL A 140 -11.76 18.51 -4.47
CA VAL A 140 -12.42 18.81 -5.74
C VAL A 140 -12.54 20.32 -5.90
N GLY A 141 -11.80 20.88 -6.85
CA GLY A 141 -11.93 22.28 -7.24
C GLY A 141 -13.07 22.51 -8.22
N VAL A 142 -13.54 23.77 -8.29
CA VAL A 142 -14.29 24.24 -9.45
C VAL A 142 -13.33 24.25 -10.64
N GLY A 143 -13.75 23.69 -11.77
CA GLY A 143 -13.02 23.92 -13.01
C GLY A 143 -12.97 25.40 -13.32
N THR A 144 -11.99 25.81 -14.12
CA THR A 144 -11.97 27.15 -14.74
C THR A 144 -13.06 27.31 -15.80
N THR A 145 -13.79 26.24 -16.11
CA THR A 145 -14.85 26.21 -17.11
C THR A 145 -16.14 26.83 -16.57
N ASN A 146 -16.57 27.94 -17.16
CA ASN A 146 -17.90 28.48 -16.94
C ASN A 146 -18.95 27.51 -17.54
N LEU A 147 -19.59 26.70 -16.68
CA LEU A 147 -20.61 25.72 -17.11
C LEU A 147 -21.83 26.37 -17.79
N ALA A 148 -22.05 27.66 -17.54
CA ALA A 148 -23.16 28.41 -18.11
C ALA A 148 -22.84 28.94 -19.51
N LEU A 149 -21.55 28.96 -19.94
CA LEU A 149 -21.13 29.56 -21.20
C LEU A 149 -21.92 29.00 -22.41
N GLY A 150 -22.66 29.87 -23.11
CA GLY A 150 -23.47 29.57 -24.28
C GLY A 150 -24.69 28.66 -24.04
N LYS A 151 -25.06 28.39 -22.77
CA LYS A 151 -26.23 27.56 -22.46
C LYS A 151 -27.52 28.33 -22.74
N PRO A 152 -28.64 27.65 -23.06
CA PRO A 152 -29.94 28.32 -23.19
C PRO A 152 -30.29 29.06 -21.90
N ALA A 153 -30.63 30.33 -22.03
CA ALA A 153 -31.13 31.17 -20.96
C ALA A 153 -32.49 31.74 -21.35
N THR A 154 -33.39 31.88 -20.38
CA THR A 154 -34.73 32.42 -20.60
C THR A 154 -35.05 33.37 -19.45
N GLU A 155 -35.66 34.50 -19.78
CA GLU A 155 -36.16 35.47 -18.81
C GLU A 155 -37.69 35.54 -18.88
N SER A 156 -38.34 35.81 -17.74
CA SER A 156 -39.79 35.97 -17.65
C SER A 156 -40.25 37.42 -17.80
N SER A 157 -39.32 38.36 -17.99
CA SER A 157 -39.65 39.77 -18.13
C SER A 157 -40.45 39.98 -19.40
N THR A 158 -41.64 40.58 -19.27
CA THR A 158 -42.46 41.01 -20.41
C THR A 158 -42.32 42.51 -20.66
N TYR A 159 -41.42 43.19 -19.97
CA TYR A 159 -41.24 44.63 -20.07
C TYR A 159 -40.45 44.96 -21.35
N PRO A 160 -41.00 45.74 -22.29
CA PRO A 160 -40.27 46.14 -23.49
C PRO A 160 -39.22 47.17 -23.09
N TYR A 161 -37.95 46.75 -23.05
CA TYR A 161 -36.82 47.67 -22.89
C TYR A 161 -36.53 48.38 -24.22
N SER A 162 -36.11 49.65 -24.14
CA SER A 162 -35.62 50.41 -25.30
C SER A 162 -34.30 49.88 -25.88
N ILE A 163 -33.65 48.96 -25.16
CA ILE A 163 -32.41 48.27 -25.51
C ILE A 163 -32.70 46.76 -25.55
N PRO A 164 -32.13 46.02 -26.52
CA PRO A 164 -32.31 44.58 -26.60
C PRO A 164 -31.64 43.92 -25.40
N VAL A 165 -32.43 43.55 -24.39
CA VAL A 165 -32.01 42.65 -23.32
C VAL A 165 -32.36 41.23 -23.77
N ALA A 166 -31.34 40.38 -23.86
CA ALA A 166 -31.51 38.98 -24.15
C ALA A 166 -30.96 38.18 -22.97
N ALA A 167 -31.73 37.21 -22.49
CA ALA A 167 -31.30 36.29 -21.44
C ALA A 167 -29.94 35.60 -21.75
N SER A 168 -29.57 35.49 -23.04
CA SER A 168 -28.28 34.96 -23.49
C SER A 168 -27.06 35.77 -23.01
N TYR A 169 -27.21 37.02 -22.59
CA TYR A 169 -26.08 37.81 -22.05
C TYR A 169 -25.65 37.33 -20.66
N ALA A 170 -26.51 36.66 -19.89
CA ALA A 170 -26.13 36.08 -18.61
C ALA A 170 -25.16 34.89 -18.73
N VAL A 171 -24.98 34.39 -19.94
CA VAL A 171 -24.31 33.13 -20.26
C VAL A 171 -23.27 33.31 -21.36
N ASP A 172 -22.90 34.54 -21.73
CA ASP A 172 -21.98 34.81 -22.84
C ASP A 172 -20.49 34.75 -22.45
N GLY A 173 -20.19 34.67 -21.15
CA GLY A 173 -18.82 34.60 -20.62
C GLY A 173 -18.17 35.95 -20.35
N ASN A 174 -18.90 37.05 -20.57
CA ASN A 174 -18.43 38.37 -20.22
C ASN A 174 -18.46 38.58 -18.69
N THR A 175 -17.38 39.12 -18.14
CA THR A 175 -17.18 39.29 -16.68
C THR A 175 -16.99 40.74 -16.25
N ASN A 176 -17.22 41.70 -17.14
CA ASN A 176 -17.01 43.13 -16.86
C ASN A 176 -18.08 43.76 -15.94
N GLY A 177 -19.09 43.00 -15.52
CA GLY A 177 -20.15 43.44 -14.61
C GLY A 177 -21.24 44.30 -15.25
N GLU A 178 -21.19 44.51 -16.57
CA GLU A 178 -22.20 45.26 -17.32
C GLU A 178 -23.09 44.30 -18.10
N PHE A 179 -24.36 44.17 -17.69
CA PHE A 179 -25.30 43.27 -18.35
C PHE A 179 -25.65 43.67 -19.80
N LEU A 180 -25.36 44.91 -20.20
CA LEU A 180 -25.82 45.52 -21.45
C LEU A 180 -24.82 45.39 -22.62
N ASN A 181 -23.60 44.91 -22.38
CA ASN A 181 -22.64 44.71 -23.46
C ASN A 181 -22.60 43.23 -23.86
N SER A 182 -23.07 42.95 -25.07
CA SER A 182 -22.85 41.65 -25.69
C SER A 182 -21.35 41.46 -25.99
N SER A 183 -20.85 40.23 -25.90
CA SER A 183 -19.58 39.84 -26.55
C SER A 183 -19.70 39.70 -28.06
#